data_AF-A0A1S4KW74-F1
#
_entry.id   AF-A0A1S4KW74-F1
#
_cell.length_a   1.000
_cell.length_b   1.000
_cell.length_c   1.000
_cell.angle_alpha   90.00
_cell.angle_beta   90.00
_cell.angle_gamma   90.00
#
_symmetry.space_group_name_H-M   'P 1'
#
loop_
_entity.id
_entity.type
_entity.pdbx_description
1 polymer ?
#
loop_
_entity_poly.entity_id
_entity_poly.type
_entity_poly.pdbx_seq_one_letter_code
_entity_poly.pdbx_strand_id
1 'polypeptide(L)'
;MEARMASRKMVKMSLVPTFAQTKKIEDDWVTVGVLVNKSAPKTSKNGKPFSIWKLTDLQDCENLVSIFLFGEVHEKHWKTSVGSVVGFLNPSVMPNKDSYVSETLLIDHPGKVMLMGTSKDFGTCKGISKSGHPCTMVVNTYTCPYCVYHVKAEYRKMSSKRTELQASYSGVAPQGIRQKILQKSQIMYGGQMYINPSYV
;
A
#
# COMPACT_ATOMS: atom_id res chain seq x y z
N MET A 1 -22.13 -16.24 -0.43
CA MET A 1 -21.23 -15.31 0.29
C MET A 1 -21.63 -15.23 1.77
N GLU A 2 -22.91 -15.00 2.06
CA GLU A 2 -23.47 -14.86 3.41
C GLU A 2 -23.12 -16.03 4.36
N ALA A 3 -23.34 -17.29 3.96
CA ALA A 3 -22.97 -18.45 4.79
C ALA A 3 -21.46 -18.59 5.09
N ARG A 4 -20.59 -17.99 4.27
CA ARG A 4 -19.12 -18.00 4.45
C ARG A 4 -18.63 -16.77 5.24
N MET A 5 -19.46 -15.77 5.43
CA MET A 5 -19.15 -14.54 6.18
C MET A 5 -19.91 -14.48 7.50
N ALA A 6 -21.01 -15.23 7.63
CA ALA A 6 -21.76 -15.41 8.87
C ALA A 6 -20.81 -15.87 9.98
N SER A 7 -20.97 -15.24 11.15
CA SER A 7 -20.17 -15.44 12.37
C SER A 7 -18.65 -15.17 12.28
N ARG A 8 -18.16 -14.52 11.20
CA ARG A 8 -16.74 -14.16 11.06
C ARG A 8 -16.49 -12.66 11.17
N LYS A 9 -15.37 -12.30 11.78
CA LYS A 9 -14.93 -10.90 11.86
C LYS A 9 -14.31 -10.46 10.53
N MET A 10 -14.92 -9.50 9.85
CA MET A 10 -14.31 -8.91 8.66
C MET A 10 -13.21 -7.92 9.05
N VAL A 11 -12.00 -8.15 8.56
CA VAL A 11 -10.83 -7.29 8.77
C VAL A 11 -10.39 -6.73 7.43
N LYS A 12 -10.39 -5.39 7.33
CA LYS A 12 -9.87 -4.69 6.15
C LYS A 12 -8.40 -5.00 5.97
N MET A 13 -7.95 -5.15 4.73
CA MET A 13 -6.58 -5.57 4.48
C MET A 13 -5.56 -4.52 4.90
N SER A 14 -5.90 -3.23 4.80
CA SER A 14 -5.15 -2.11 5.36
C SER A 14 -4.94 -2.20 6.89
N LEU A 15 -5.85 -2.86 7.61
CA LEU A 15 -5.79 -3.03 9.07
C LEU A 15 -5.15 -4.36 9.51
N VAL A 16 -4.78 -5.24 8.56
CA VAL A 16 -4.13 -6.52 8.87
C VAL A 16 -2.87 -6.36 9.71
N PRO A 17 -1.96 -5.38 9.47
CA PRO A 17 -0.80 -5.15 10.34
C PRO A 17 -1.14 -4.89 11.79
N THR A 18 -2.10 -4.00 12.05
CA THR A 18 -2.54 -3.71 13.42
C THR A 18 -3.31 -4.88 14.04
N PHE A 19 -4.12 -5.57 13.22
CA PHE A 19 -4.86 -6.73 13.67
C PHE A 19 -3.94 -7.90 14.04
N ALA A 20 -2.90 -8.17 13.24
CA ALA A 20 -1.91 -9.20 13.48
C ALA A 20 -1.25 -9.10 14.87
N GLN A 21 -1.00 -7.90 15.35
CA GLN A 21 -0.37 -7.65 16.66
C GLN A 21 -1.33 -7.87 17.84
N THR A 22 -2.63 -7.69 17.62
CA THR A 22 -3.66 -7.69 18.68
C THR A 22 -4.55 -8.94 18.65
N LYS A 23 -4.38 -9.78 17.63
CA LYS A 23 -5.20 -10.95 17.37
C LYS A 23 -5.09 -11.97 18.50
N LYS A 24 -6.24 -12.55 18.88
CA LYS A 24 -6.31 -13.72 19.76
C LYS A 24 -6.36 -15.01 18.93
N ILE A 25 -5.86 -16.11 19.49
CA ILE A 25 -5.79 -17.42 18.80
C ILE A 25 -7.19 -17.90 18.33
N GLU A 26 -8.24 -17.54 19.07
CA GLU A 26 -9.63 -17.96 18.82
C GLU A 26 -10.39 -17.11 17.78
N ASP A 27 -9.78 -16.05 17.25
CA ASP A 27 -10.47 -15.15 16.32
C ASP A 27 -10.72 -15.82 14.95
N ASP A 28 -11.99 -16.11 14.62
CA ASP A 28 -12.45 -16.45 13.26
C ASP A 28 -12.67 -15.16 12.45
N TRP A 29 -11.80 -14.94 11.47
CA TRP A 29 -11.73 -13.70 10.70
C TRP A 29 -11.56 -13.94 9.21
N VAL A 30 -11.93 -12.91 8.45
CA VAL A 30 -11.86 -12.93 7.00
C VAL A 30 -11.33 -11.59 6.49
N THR A 31 -10.55 -11.63 5.43
CA THR A 31 -10.11 -10.42 4.74
C THR A 31 -10.35 -10.56 3.25
N VAL A 32 -10.56 -9.43 2.58
CA VAL A 32 -10.83 -9.38 1.13
C VAL A 32 -9.87 -8.39 0.52
N GLY A 33 -9.29 -8.79 -0.61
CA GLY A 33 -8.28 -8.02 -1.31
C GLY A 33 -8.36 -8.19 -2.81
N VAL A 34 -7.87 -7.20 -3.53
CA VAL A 34 -7.64 -7.25 -4.96
C VAL A 34 -6.21 -7.69 -5.21
N LEU A 35 -6.04 -8.68 -6.06
CA LEU A 35 -4.73 -9.20 -6.46
C LEU A 35 -4.01 -8.18 -7.33
N VAL A 36 -2.94 -7.57 -6.81
CA VAL A 36 -2.18 -6.51 -7.48
C VAL A 36 -1.01 -7.06 -8.29
N ASN A 37 -0.30 -8.03 -7.71
CA ASN A 37 0.90 -8.58 -8.32
C ASN A 37 1.07 -10.04 -7.89
N LYS A 38 1.65 -10.85 -8.78
CA LYS A 38 2.02 -12.24 -8.52
C LYS A 38 3.50 -12.42 -8.81
N SER A 39 4.23 -13.09 -7.92
CA SER A 39 5.56 -13.58 -8.25
C SER A 39 5.48 -14.71 -9.27
N ALA A 40 6.57 -14.91 -10.02
CA ALA A 40 6.80 -16.19 -10.69
C ALA A 40 6.76 -17.35 -9.66
N PRO A 41 6.35 -18.57 -10.05
CA PRO A 41 6.48 -19.74 -9.21
C PRO A 41 7.91 -19.91 -8.72
N LYS A 42 8.07 -20.15 -7.43
CA LYS A 42 9.35 -20.37 -6.75
C LYS A 42 9.35 -21.73 -6.09
N THR A 43 10.53 -22.26 -5.80
CA THR A 43 10.69 -23.52 -5.08
C THR A 43 11.07 -23.24 -3.63
N SER A 44 10.30 -23.78 -2.69
CA SER A 44 10.60 -23.69 -1.26
C SER A 44 11.80 -24.55 -0.89
N LYS A 45 12.36 -24.36 0.32
CA LYS A 45 13.46 -25.20 0.84
C LYS A 45 13.14 -26.70 0.85
N ASN A 46 11.85 -27.03 0.92
CA ASN A 46 11.36 -28.41 0.96
C ASN A 46 11.00 -28.94 -0.44
N GLY A 47 11.45 -28.28 -1.52
CA GLY A 47 11.22 -28.71 -2.90
C GLY A 47 9.80 -28.44 -3.44
N LYS A 48 8.88 -27.96 -2.61
CA LYS A 48 7.49 -27.68 -3.03
C LYS A 48 7.37 -26.31 -3.72
N PRO A 49 6.58 -26.19 -4.81
CA PRO A 49 6.35 -24.91 -5.46
C PRO A 49 5.51 -23.99 -4.58
N PHE A 50 5.77 -22.69 -4.70
CA PHE A 50 5.01 -21.64 -4.02
C PHE A 50 4.96 -20.36 -4.85
N SER A 51 3.97 -19.52 -4.58
CA SER A 51 3.85 -18.19 -5.17
C SER A 51 3.54 -17.16 -4.10
N ILE A 52 4.01 -15.94 -4.32
CA ILE A 52 3.72 -14.79 -3.47
C ILE A 52 2.76 -13.88 -4.21
N TRP A 53 1.63 -13.57 -3.58
CA TRP A 53 0.65 -12.61 -4.06
C TRP A 53 0.76 -11.33 -3.26
N LYS A 54 0.71 -10.18 -3.93
CA LYS A 54 0.55 -8.88 -3.28
C LYS A 54 -0.86 -8.40 -3.50
N LEU A 55 -1.54 -8.01 -2.43
CA LEU A 55 -2.92 -7.56 -2.50
C LEU A 55 -3.13 -6.23 -1.78
N THR A 56 -4.16 -5.49 -2.20
CA THR A 56 -4.66 -4.25 -1.57
C THR A 56 -6.19 -4.30 -1.45
N ASP A 57 -6.77 -3.59 -0.48
CA ASP A 57 -8.21 -3.36 -0.40
C ASP A 57 -8.69 -2.15 -1.24
N LEU A 58 -7.79 -1.56 -2.04
CA LEU A 58 -8.00 -0.34 -2.83
C LEU A 58 -8.36 0.92 -2.02
N GLN A 59 -8.27 0.87 -0.68
CA GLN A 59 -8.31 2.05 0.18
C GLN A 59 -6.89 2.55 0.44
N ASP A 60 -5.98 1.63 0.77
CA ASP A 60 -4.55 1.90 0.89
C ASP A 60 -3.78 1.12 -0.19
N CYS A 61 -3.37 1.83 -1.24
CA CYS A 61 -2.62 1.26 -2.36
C CYS A 61 -1.09 1.32 -2.14
N GLU A 62 -0.60 1.92 -1.05
CA GLU A 62 0.84 1.98 -0.71
C GLU A 62 1.24 0.76 0.13
N ASN A 63 0.41 0.41 1.12
CA ASN A 63 0.66 -0.71 2.03
C ASN A 63 0.02 -2.00 1.52
N LEU A 64 0.75 -2.72 0.67
CA LEU A 64 0.30 -4.01 0.13
C LEU A 64 0.54 -5.13 1.15
N VAL A 65 -0.41 -6.07 1.28
CA VAL A 65 -0.24 -7.29 2.09
C VAL A 65 0.28 -8.41 1.21
N SER A 66 1.27 -9.15 1.69
CA SER A 66 1.86 -10.28 0.96
C SER A 66 1.25 -11.60 1.44
N ILE A 67 0.76 -12.43 0.52
CA ILE A 67 0.20 -13.74 0.83
C ILE A 67 1.04 -14.82 0.16
N PHE A 68 1.44 -15.81 0.95
CA PHE A 68 2.19 -16.95 0.47
C PHE A 68 1.24 -18.14 0.27
N LEU A 69 1.29 -18.69 -0.94
CA LEU A 69 0.53 -19.86 -1.34
C LEU A 69 1.54 -20.98 -1.56
N PHE A 70 1.45 -22.06 -0.78
CA PHE A 70 2.34 -23.23 -0.87
C PHE A 70 1.58 -24.47 -1.33
N GLY A 71 2.27 -25.39 -2.02
CA GLY A 71 1.75 -26.73 -2.32
C GLY A 71 0.40 -26.70 -3.04
N GLU A 72 -0.59 -27.41 -2.50
CA GLU A 72 -1.93 -27.55 -3.10
C GLU A 72 -2.63 -26.19 -3.29
N VAL A 73 -2.43 -25.24 -2.37
CA VAL A 73 -3.00 -23.89 -2.49
C VAL A 73 -2.41 -23.17 -3.71
N HIS A 74 -1.10 -23.31 -3.92
CA HIS A 74 -0.42 -22.77 -5.09
C HIS A 74 -0.94 -23.44 -6.36
N GLU A 75 -0.91 -24.77 -6.45
CA GLU A 75 -1.32 -25.54 -7.63
C GLU A 75 -2.74 -25.21 -8.09
N LYS A 76 -3.66 -25.01 -7.14
CA LYS A 76 -5.05 -24.66 -7.46
C LYS A 76 -5.22 -23.22 -7.94
N HIS A 77 -4.55 -22.27 -7.31
CA HIS A 77 -4.89 -20.84 -7.45
C HIS A 77 -3.88 -20.02 -8.25
N TRP A 78 -2.65 -20.48 -8.51
CA TRP A 78 -1.57 -19.66 -9.09
C TRP A 78 -1.89 -18.97 -10.43
N LYS A 79 -2.80 -19.57 -11.22
CA LYS A 79 -3.26 -19.03 -12.52
C LYS A 79 -4.25 -17.86 -12.41
N THR A 80 -4.73 -17.53 -11.20
CA THR A 80 -5.66 -16.40 -10.96
C THR A 80 -5.13 -15.10 -11.55
N SER A 81 -5.94 -14.34 -12.29
CA SER A 81 -5.52 -13.10 -12.95
C SER A 81 -5.32 -11.95 -11.96
N VAL A 82 -4.36 -11.07 -12.26
CA VAL A 82 -4.22 -9.77 -11.58
C VAL A 82 -5.50 -8.95 -11.78
N GLY A 83 -5.94 -8.22 -10.76
CA GLY A 83 -7.21 -7.52 -10.70
C GLY A 83 -8.37 -8.36 -10.13
N SER A 84 -8.14 -9.64 -9.84
CA SER A 84 -9.15 -10.50 -9.20
C SER A 84 -9.39 -10.09 -7.75
N VAL A 85 -10.66 -10.05 -7.34
CA VAL A 85 -11.09 -9.90 -5.95
C VAL A 85 -11.08 -11.27 -5.29
N VAL A 86 -10.32 -11.40 -4.20
CA VAL A 86 -10.08 -12.65 -3.49
C VAL A 86 -10.33 -12.44 -2.00
N GLY A 87 -11.16 -13.32 -1.42
CA GLY A 87 -11.36 -13.44 0.02
C GLY A 87 -10.45 -14.52 0.61
N PHE A 88 -9.90 -14.26 1.78
CA PHE A 88 -9.08 -15.18 2.55
C PHE A 88 -9.72 -15.42 3.91
N LEU A 89 -10.03 -16.67 4.21
CA LEU A 89 -10.63 -17.11 5.46
C LEU A 89 -9.53 -17.58 6.40
N ASN A 90 -9.49 -17.06 7.63
CA ASN A 90 -8.49 -17.39 8.65
C ASN A 90 -7.05 -17.57 8.12
N PRO A 91 -6.46 -16.57 7.44
CA PRO A 91 -5.04 -16.61 7.15
C PRO A 91 -4.22 -16.70 8.45
N SER A 92 -3.12 -17.43 8.39
CA SER A 92 -2.09 -17.45 9.43
C SER A 92 -1.15 -16.27 9.22
N VAL A 93 -0.86 -15.51 10.27
CA VAL A 93 0.07 -14.38 10.20
C VAL A 93 1.48 -14.93 10.43
N MET A 94 2.40 -14.64 9.52
CA MET A 94 3.80 -14.97 9.71
C MET A 94 4.54 -13.79 10.35
N PRO A 95 5.30 -14.01 11.44
CA PRO A 95 6.10 -12.95 12.03
C PRO A 95 7.18 -12.52 11.03
N ASN A 96 7.13 -11.27 10.60
CA ASN A 96 8.21 -10.67 9.83
C ASN A 96 9.39 -10.42 10.77
N LYS A 97 10.59 -10.83 10.35
CA LYS A 97 11.84 -10.52 11.08
C LYS A 97 12.26 -9.05 10.94
N ASP A 98 11.73 -8.37 9.92
CA ASP A 98 12.05 -6.97 9.61
C ASP A 98 10.82 -6.08 9.81
N SER A 99 10.95 -5.10 10.70
CA SER A 99 9.87 -4.18 11.11
C SER A 99 9.34 -3.27 9.99
N TYR A 100 10.02 -3.21 8.85
CA TYR A 100 9.69 -2.36 7.70
C TYR A 100 8.92 -3.08 6.59
N VAL A 101 8.77 -4.41 6.66
CA VAL A 101 8.18 -5.20 5.59
C VAL A 101 6.69 -5.40 5.84
N SER A 102 5.90 -5.09 4.81
CA SER A 102 4.48 -5.46 4.70
C SER A 102 4.17 -6.81 5.32
N GLU A 103 3.10 -6.89 6.11
CA GLU A 103 2.68 -8.14 6.74
C GLU A 103 2.57 -9.29 5.74
N THR A 104 3.01 -10.45 6.22
CA THR A 104 2.99 -11.70 5.46
C THR A 104 1.93 -12.63 6.02
N LEU A 105 0.97 -13.03 5.17
CA LEU A 105 -0.02 -14.03 5.50
C LEU A 105 0.28 -15.35 4.79
N LEU A 106 -0.07 -16.44 5.45
CA LEU A 106 0.04 -17.81 4.97
C LEU A 106 -1.34 -18.44 4.89
N ILE A 107 -1.60 -19.15 3.80
CA ILE A 107 -2.79 -19.98 3.63
C ILE A 107 -2.39 -21.46 3.66
N ASP A 108 -3.06 -22.22 4.51
CA ASP A 108 -2.82 -23.65 4.73
C ASP A 108 -3.70 -24.54 3.86
N HIS A 109 -4.89 -24.09 3.45
CA HIS A 109 -5.86 -24.91 2.74
C HIS A 109 -6.50 -24.19 1.55
N PRO A 110 -6.66 -24.83 0.37
CA PRO A 110 -7.19 -24.19 -0.84
C PRO A 110 -8.63 -23.70 -0.69
N GLY A 111 -9.42 -24.33 0.19
CA GLY A 111 -10.79 -23.93 0.52
C GLY A 111 -10.90 -22.65 1.37
N LYS A 112 -9.78 -22.12 1.87
CA LYS A 112 -9.72 -20.83 2.56
C LYS A 112 -9.49 -19.65 1.60
N VAL A 113 -9.33 -19.91 0.31
CA VAL A 113 -9.25 -18.90 -0.75
C VAL A 113 -10.57 -18.88 -1.50
N MET A 114 -11.21 -17.72 -1.57
CA MET A 114 -12.50 -17.52 -2.22
C MET A 114 -12.37 -16.48 -3.34
N LEU A 115 -12.43 -16.91 -4.60
CA LEU A 115 -12.47 -16.00 -5.74
C LEU A 115 -13.86 -15.38 -5.85
N MET A 116 -13.94 -14.04 -5.81
CA MET A 116 -15.21 -13.31 -5.81
C MET A 116 -15.55 -12.70 -7.18
N GLY A 117 -14.53 -12.36 -7.98
CA GLY A 117 -14.70 -11.75 -9.29
C GLY A 117 -13.50 -10.89 -9.68
N THR A 118 -13.72 -9.90 -10.53
CA THR A 118 -12.71 -8.92 -10.97
C THR A 118 -13.08 -7.52 -10.51
N SER A 119 -12.11 -6.76 -10.01
CA SER A 119 -12.33 -5.38 -9.59
C SER A 119 -12.44 -4.47 -10.80
N LYS A 120 -13.54 -3.72 -10.89
CA LYS A 120 -13.74 -2.69 -11.93
C LYS A 120 -12.85 -1.47 -11.70
N ASP A 121 -12.57 -1.17 -10.42
CA ASP A 121 -11.92 0.07 -10.03
C ASP A 121 -10.40 -0.07 -9.90
N PHE A 122 -9.86 -1.28 -10.02
CA PHE A 122 -8.43 -1.53 -10.05
C PHE A 122 -7.78 -0.99 -11.33
N GLY A 123 -6.81 -0.10 -11.18
CA GLY A 123 -6.05 0.41 -12.31
C GLY A 123 -4.65 0.89 -11.93
N THR A 124 -3.94 1.44 -12.91
CA THR A 124 -2.62 2.04 -12.76
C THR A 124 -2.70 3.55 -12.84
N CYS A 125 -1.82 4.22 -12.09
CA CYS A 125 -1.71 5.67 -12.05
C CYS A 125 -1.52 6.26 -13.45
N LYS A 126 -2.32 7.28 -13.80
CA LYS A 126 -2.22 8.00 -15.09
C LYS A 126 -1.07 9.02 -15.13
N GLY A 127 -0.29 9.14 -14.06
CA GLY A 127 0.83 10.05 -13.96
C GLY A 127 2.02 9.62 -14.83
N ILE A 128 2.86 10.58 -15.18
CA ILE A 128 4.11 10.35 -15.91
C ILE A 128 5.27 10.59 -14.94
N SER A 129 6.24 9.69 -14.95
CA SER A 129 7.46 9.83 -14.14
C SER A 129 8.32 10.98 -14.66
N LYS A 130 9.29 11.44 -13.86
CA LYS A 130 10.23 12.48 -14.30
C LYS A 130 11.05 12.08 -15.52
N SER A 131 11.21 10.78 -15.75
CA SER A 131 11.91 10.21 -16.90
C SER A 131 11.03 10.10 -18.15
N GLY A 132 9.75 10.50 -18.08
CA GLY A 132 8.81 10.42 -19.20
C GLY A 132 8.07 9.08 -19.33
N HIS A 133 8.38 8.07 -18.51
CA HIS A 133 7.68 6.78 -18.53
C HIS A 133 6.35 6.82 -17.75
N PRO A 134 5.32 6.05 -18.16
CA PRO A 134 4.06 5.96 -17.44
C PRO A 134 4.26 5.39 -16.04
N CYS A 135 3.49 5.88 -15.07
CA CYS A 135 3.54 5.41 -13.70
C CYS A 135 2.97 3.99 -13.59
N THR A 136 3.66 3.11 -12.88
CA THR A 136 3.25 1.71 -12.65
C THR A 136 2.58 1.50 -11.30
N MET A 137 2.38 2.57 -10.52
CA MET A 137 1.74 2.49 -9.21
C MET A 137 0.25 2.16 -9.37
N VAL A 138 -0.25 1.32 -8.47
CA VAL A 138 -1.65 0.90 -8.46
C VAL A 138 -2.50 1.96 -7.80
N VAL A 139 -3.71 2.15 -8.33
CA VAL A 139 -4.67 3.15 -7.85
C VAL A 139 -6.08 2.59 -7.89
N ASN A 140 -6.93 3.18 -7.06
CA ASN A 140 -8.36 3.02 -7.15
C ASN A 140 -8.92 4.08 -8.12
N THR A 141 -9.26 3.67 -9.33
CA THR A 141 -9.73 4.56 -10.40
C THR A 141 -11.06 5.26 -10.10
N TYR A 142 -11.88 4.70 -9.20
CA TYR A 142 -13.11 5.35 -8.72
C TYR A 142 -12.80 6.54 -7.80
N THR A 143 -11.85 6.39 -6.88
CA THR A 143 -11.49 7.45 -5.92
C THR A 143 -10.52 8.47 -6.51
N CYS A 144 -9.41 8.01 -7.09
CA CYS A 144 -8.40 8.86 -7.68
C CYS A 144 -7.59 8.10 -8.75
N PRO A 145 -7.55 8.56 -10.00
CA PRO A 145 -6.76 7.93 -11.06
C PRO A 145 -5.24 8.19 -10.95
N TYR A 146 -4.79 8.87 -9.89
CA TYR A 146 -3.38 9.21 -9.65
C TYR A 146 -2.92 8.66 -8.30
N CYS A 147 -1.67 8.20 -8.22
CA CYS A 147 -1.10 7.73 -6.96
C CYS A 147 -0.76 8.90 -6.02
N VAL A 148 -0.56 8.60 -4.73
CA VAL A 148 -0.26 9.59 -3.69
C VAL A 148 0.92 10.49 -4.06
N TYR A 149 1.95 9.93 -4.70
CA TYR A 149 3.08 10.71 -5.20
C TYR A 149 2.67 11.78 -6.21
N HIS A 150 1.93 11.40 -7.26
CA HIS A 150 1.50 12.32 -8.31
C HIS A 150 0.46 13.33 -7.81
N VAL A 151 -0.42 12.93 -6.89
CA VAL A 151 -1.35 13.86 -6.21
C VAL A 151 -0.56 14.90 -5.41
N LYS A 152 0.42 14.49 -4.60
CA LYS A 152 1.30 15.41 -3.85
C LYS A 152 2.09 16.32 -4.79
N ALA A 153 2.57 15.80 -5.92
CA ALA A 153 3.33 16.58 -6.91
C ALA A 153 2.47 17.67 -7.57
N GLU A 154 1.24 17.34 -8.00
CA GLU A 154 0.31 18.33 -8.56
C GLU A 154 -0.18 19.32 -7.50
N TYR A 155 -0.42 18.87 -6.26
CA TYR A 155 -0.73 19.76 -5.15
C TYR A 155 0.37 20.81 -4.93
N ARG A 156 1.64 20.39 -4.92
CA ARG A 156 2.81 21.29 -4.81
C ARG A 156 2.88 22.31 -5.94
N LYS A 157 2.61 21.87 -7.17
CA LYS A 157 2.64 22.72 -8.36
C LYS A 157 1.49 23.72 -8.39
N MET A 158 0.34 23.34 -7.85
CA MET A 158 -0.82 24.24 -7.72
C MET A 158 -0.63 25.23 -6.59
N SER A 159 -0.13 24.78 -5.42
CA SER A 159 0.12 25.66 -4.28
C SER A 159 1.18 26.72 -4.58
N SER A 160 2.21 26.40 -5.38
CA SER A 160 3.20 27.42 -5.79
C SER A 160 2.61 28.57 -6.60
N LYS A 161 1.43 28.40 -7.21
CA LYS A 161 0.73 29.43 -7.99
C LYS A 161 -0.31 30.23 -7.19
N ARG A 162 -0.60 29.83 -5.95
CA ARG A 162 -1.65 30.40 -5.08
C ARG A 162 -1.10 30.70 -3.70
N THR A 163 -0.88 31.97 -3.40
CA THR A 163 -0.25 32.44 -2.16
C THR A 163 -0.95 31.93 -0.90
N GLU A 164 -2.29 31.83 -0.92
CA GLU A 164 -3.11 31.35 0.19
C GLU A 164 -2.88 29.86 0.52
N LEU A 165 -2.46 29.05 -0.45
CA LEU A 165 -2.17 27.62 -0.27
C LEU A 165 -0.70 27.35 0.07
N GLN A 166 0.17 28.35 -0.03
CA GLN A 166 1.60 28.20 0.29
C GLN A 166 1.81 27.98 1.80
N ALA A 167 1.06 28.68 2.65
CA ALA A 167 1.18 28.57 4.11
C ALA A 167 0.79 27.19 4.66
N SER A 168 -0.13 26.49 3.98
CA SER A 168 -0.57 25.13 4.37
C SER A 168 0.36 24.02 3.90
N TYR A 169 1.35 24.32 3.06
CA TYR A 169 2.28 23.34 2.53
C TYR A 169 3.58 23.32 3.35
N SER A 170 3.61 22.49 4.39
CA SER A 170 4.80 22.22 5.23
C SER A 170 5.83 21.34 4.50
N GLY A 171 6.26 21.76 3.30
CA GLY A 171 7.32 21.07 2.56
C GLY A 171 8.67 21.11 3.29
N VAL A 172 9.47 20.07 3.09
CA VAL A 172 10.85 19.94 3.62
C VAL A 172 11.61 21.25 3.42
N ALA A 173 12.08 21.85 4.52
CA ALA A 173 12.92 23.04 4.49
C ALA A 173 14.13 22.76 3.58
N PRO A 174 14.40 23.59 2.56
CA PRO A 174 15.51 23.36 1.65
C PRO A 174 16.83 23.42 2.41
N GLN A 175 17.56 22.29 2.42
CA GLN A 175 18.85 22.16 3.13
C GLN A 175 19.89 23.20 2.66
N GLY A 176 19.78 23.69 1.42
CA GLY A 176 20.69 24.67 0.83
C GLY A 176 20.43 26.15 1.19
N ILE A 177 19.28 26.51 1.76
CA ILE A 177 18.99 27.92 2.15
C ILE A 177 19.71 28.30 3.44
N ARG A 178 20.02 27.32 4.30
CA ARG A 178 20.70 27.55 5.58
C ARG A 178 22.09 28.17 5.43
N GLN A 179 22.85 27.85 4.39
CA GLN A 179 24.26 28.25 4.32
C GLN A 179 24.55 29.53 3.52
N LYS A 180 23.70 29.93 2.58
CA LYS A 180 23.99 31.06 1.67
C LYS A 180 23.18 32.33 1.91
N ILE A 181 22.05 32.27 2.65
CA ILE A 181 21.11 33.40 2.76
C ILE A 181 20.91 33.86 4.23
N LEU A 182 21.24 33.03 5.23
CA LEU A 182 21.08 33.36 6.67
C LEU A 182 22.06 34.43 7.23
N GLN A 183 22.86 35.08 6.38
CA GLN A 183 23.68 36.24 6.79
C GLN A 183 22.86 37.52 6.95
N LYS A 184 21.67 37.62 6.33
CA LYS A 184 20.75 38.73 6.55
C LYS A 184 19.50 38.23 7.26
N SER A 185 19.21 38.89 8.37
CA SER A 185 18.03 38.78 9.21
C SER A 185 16.77 38.43 8.42
N GLN A 186 16.10 37.36 8.86
CA GLN A 186 14.75 36.90 8.48
C GLN A 186 14.53 36.67 6.97
N ILE A 187 14.31 35.42 6.59
CA ILE A 187 14.04 35.04 5.19
C ILE A 187 12.63 34.46 5.11
N MET A 188 11.81 35.01 4.23
CA MET A 188 10.51 34.44 3.89
C MET A 188 10.69 33.44 2.74
N TYR A 189 10.41 32.16 2.99
CA TYR A 189 10.45 31.12 1.96
C TYR A 189 9.25 30.19 2.08
N GLY A 190 8.51 30.01 0.98
CA GLY A 190 7.31 29.16 0.97
C GLY A 190 6.22 29.60 1.94
N GLY A 191 6.07 30.91 2.19
CA GLY A 191 5.09 31.45 3.14
C GLY A 191 5.45 31.27 4.62
N GLN A 192 6.61 30.69 4.94
CA GLN A 192 7.12 30.56 6.31
C GLN A 192 8.32 31.49 6.53
N MET A 193 8.37 32.10 7.71
CA MET A 193 9.49 32.93 8.15
C MET A 193 10.56 32.05 8.79
N TYR A 194 11.77 32.06 8.24
CA TYR A 194 12.92 31.37 8.78
C TYR A 194 13.85 32.38 9.45
N ILE A 195 14.04 32.22 10.76
CA ILE A 195 14.91 33.05 11.59
C ILE A 195 16.22 32.31 11.83
N ASN A 196 17.35 33.02 11.78
CA ASN A 196 18.65 32.46 12.13
C ASN A 196 18.71 32.20 13.65
N PRO A 197 18.98 30.96 14.12
CA PRO A 197 19.06 30.67 15.54
C PRO A 197 20.20 31.40 16.28
N SER A 198 21.17 31.97 15.55
CA SER A 198 22.29 32.73 16.15
C SER A 198 21.91 34.13 16.67
N TYR A 199 20.63 34.52 16.60
CA TYR A 199 20.09 35.81 17.06
C TYR A 199 18.96 35.67 18.09
N VAL A 200 18.90 34.54 18.80
CA VAL A 200 18.04 34.34 19.98
C VAL A 200 18.89 34.36 21.25
#